data_AF-A0A836PKB4-F1
#
_entry.id   AF-A0A836PKB4-F1
#
_cell.length_a   1.000
_cell.length_b   1.000
_cell.length_c   1.000
_cell.angle_alpha   90.00
_cell.angle_beta   90.00
_cell.angle_gamma   90.00
#
_symmetry.space_group_name_H-M   'P 1'
#
loop_
_entity.id
_entity.type
_entity.pdbx_description
1 polymer ?
#
loop_
_entity_poly.entity_id
_entity_poly.type
_entity_poly.pdbx_seq_one_letter_code
_entity_poly.pdbx_strand_id
1 'polypeptide(L)'
;MNKFTKGKWIANGYVVESEDGKTIADCGFSDKGVDEEEKANVRVIGMIPDMVVMIDELSSELHALIIEVNLHRSRVINSQTET
;
A
#
# COMPACT_ATOMS: atom_id res chain seq x y z
N MET A 1 5.55 -4.75 -7.19
CA MET A 1 5.41 -3.28 -7.37
C MET A 1 4.84 -2.96 -8.75
N ASN A 2 3.63 -2.39 -8.80
CA ASN A 2 3.01 -1.99 -10.06
C ASN A 2 3.80 -0.79 -10.68
N LYS A 3 3.68 -0.58 -12.00
CA LYS A 3 4.41 0.51 -12.68
C LYS A 3 3.93 1.93 -12.30
N PHE A 4 2.81 2.02 -11.60
CA PHE A 4 2.08 3.27 -11.36
C PHE A 4 2.39 3.90 -10.00
N THR A 5 2.86 3.13 -9.00
CA THR A 5 3.20 3.61 -7.64
C THR A 5 4.65 3.30 -7.29
N LYS A 6 5.53 3.28 -8.30
CA LYS A 6 6.94 2.94 -8.11
C LYS A 6 7.71 4.13 -7.53
N GLY A 7 8.50 3.87 -6.49
CA GLY A 7 9.38 4.86 -5.86
C GLY A 7 8.67 5.69 -4.79
N LYS A 8 9.41 6.63 -4.21
CA LYS A 8 8.91 7.51 -3.14
C LYS A 8 8.16 8.70 -3.74
N TRP A 9 7.00 9.00 -3.17
CA TRP A 9 6.23 10.21 -3.47
C TRP A 9 6.33 11.19 -2.31
N ILE A 10 6.39 12.47 -2.61
CA ILE A 10 6.60 13.55 -1.66
C ILE A 10 5.41 14.50 -1.77
N ALA A 11 4.68 14.65 -0.67
CA ALA A 11 3.64 15.65 -0.51
C ALA A 11 4.29 17.02 -0.21
N ASN A 12 4.09 18.00 -1.10
CA ASN A 12 4.62 19.35 -0.97
C ASN A 12 3.52 20.40 -1.20
N GLY A 13 2.99 20.94 -0.10
CA GLY A 13 1.88 21.89 -0.14
C GLY A 13 0.64 21.25 -0.75
N TYR A 14 0.32 21.65 -1.98
CA TYR A 14 -0.85 21.19 -2.75
C TYR A 14 -0.50 20.18 -3.84
N VAL A 15 0.76 19.78 -3.93
CA VAL A 15 1.28 18.96 -5.02
C VAL A 15 1.92 17.69 -4.45
N VAL A 16 1.75 16.57 -5.15
CA VAL A 16 2.50 15.34 -4.93
C VAL A 16 3.51 15.18 -6.04
N GLU A 17 4.77 15.01 -5.68
CA GLU A 17 5.89 14.87 -6.62
C GLU A 17 6.58 13.51 -6.44
N SER A 18 7.11 12.94 -7.51
CA SER A 18 8.04 11.83 -7.42
C SER A 18 9.42 12.30 -6.97
N GLU A 19 10.27 11.35 -6.58
CA GLU A 19 11.66 11.62 -6.17
C GLU A 19 12.51 12.34 -7.24
N ASP A 20 12.19 12.19 -8.53
CA ASP A 20 12.84 12.92 -9.64
C ASP A 20 12.21 14.29 -9.93
N GLY A 21 11.30 14.76 -9.06
CA GLY A 21 10.68 16.09 -9.13
C GLY A 21 9.54 16.19 -10.16
N LYS A 22 9.02 15.08 -10.68
CA LYS A 22 7.85 15.13 -11.57
C LYS A 22 6.58 15.20 -10.76
N THR A 23 5.68 16.09 -11.15
CA THR A 23 4.34 16.17 -10.58
C THR A 23 3.54 14.90 -10.88
N ILE A 24 3.10 14.23 -9.82
CA ILE A 24 2.23 13.05 -9.85
C ILE A 24 0.76 13.49 -9.73
N ALA A 25 0.49 14.42 -8.82
CA ALA A 25 -0.83 15.00 -8.64
C ALA A 25 -0.69 16.46 -8.23
N ASP A 26 -1.57 17.31 -8.74
CA ASP A 26 -1.75 18.68 -8.29
C ASP A 26 -3.18 18.81 -7.78
N CYS A 27 -3.32 19.03 -6.48
CA CYS A 27 -4.58 19.18 -5.79
C CYS A 27 -4.89 20.65 -5.49
N GLY A 28 -4.15 21.61 -6.09
CA GLY A 28 -4.44 23.03 -5.96
C GLY A 28 -5.84 23.38 -6.48
N PHE A 29 -6.31 24.62 -6.44
CA PHE A 29 -5.91 25.81 -5.71
C PHE A 29 -7.25 26.50 -5.50
N SER A 30 -7.84 26.44 -4.31
CA SER A 30 -9.08 27.17 -4.08
C SER A 30 -8.78 28.69 -4.08
N ASP A 31 -9.53 29.49 -4.84
CA ASP A 31 -9.54 30.97 -4.75
C ASP A 31 -9.97 31.47 -3.35
N LYS A 32 -10.26 30.55 -2.42
CA LYS A 32 -10.77 30.78 -1.07
C LYS A 32 -9.78 30.34 -0.01
N GLY A 33 -8.52 30.76 -0.15
CA GLY A 33 -7.51 30.54 0.89
C GLY A 33 -7.21 29.07 1.17
N VAL A 34 -6.56 28.82 2.30
CA VAL A 34 -6.04 27.51 2.68
C VAL A 34 -7.18 26.49 2.82
N ASP A 35 -7.31 25.59 1.85
CA ASP A 35 -8.21 24.45 1.95
C ASP A 35 -7.50 23.27 2.63
N GLU A 36 -7.99 22.88 3.82
CA GLU A 36 -7.46 21.75 4.57
C GLU A 36 -7.86 20.40 3.95
N GLU A 37 -8.93 20.35 3.14
CA GLU A 37 -9.32 19.17 2.38
C GLU A 37 -8.29 18.86 1.28
N GLU A 38 -7.88 19.89 0.52
CA GLU A 38 -6.84 19.77 -0.51
C GLU A 38 -5.53 19.26 0.11
N LYS A 39 -5.11 19.80 1.26
CA LYS A 39 -3.93 19.31 1.99
C LYS A 39 -4.09 17.86 2.47
N ALA A 40 -5.28 17.47 2.92
CA ALA A 40 -5.54 16.09 3.33
C ALA A 40 -5.42 15.14 2.12
N ASN A 41 -5.96 15.51 0.97
CA ASN A 41 -5.89 14.73 -0.26
C ASN A 41 -4.45 14.52 -0.72
N VAL A 42 -3.61 15.58 -0.70
CA VAL A 42 -2.18 15.49 -1.05
C VAL A 42 -1.45 14.52 -0.12
N ARG A 43 -1.71 14.59 1.19
CA ARG A 43 -1.12 13.67 2.16
C ARG A 43 -1.52 12.22 1.88
N VAL A 44 -2.82 11.97 1.64
CA VAL A 44 -3.33 10.63 1.32
C VAL A 44 -2.70 10.09 0.03
N ILE A 45 -2.65 10.90 -1.02
CA ILE A 45 -2.04 10.50 -2.30
C ILE A 45 -0.54 10.20 -2.11
N GLY A 46 0.17 11.04 -1.35
CA GLY A 46 1.60 10.84 -1.06
C GLY A 46 1.90 9.54 -0.30
N MET A 47 0.94 9.00 0.47
CA MET A 47 1.07 7.74 1.21
C MET A 47 0.79 6.49 0.37
N ILE A 48 0.28 6.62 -0.86
CA ILE A 48 -0.10 5.48 -1.69
C ILE A 48 1.06 4.47 -1.90
N PRO A 49 2.32 4.89 -2.17
CA PRO A 49 3.42 3.94 -2.30
C PRO A 49 3.61 3.07 -1.05
N ASP A 50 3.53 3.68 0.14
CA ASP A 50 3.68 2.96 1.41
C ASP A 50 2.48 2.03 1.66
N MET A 51 1.26 2.46 1.32
CA MET A 51 0.06 1.62 1.39
C MET A 51 0.18 0.37 0.51
N VAL A 52 0.76 0.50 -0.69
CA VAL A 52 1.00 -0.64 -1.58
C VAL A 52 2.00 -1.62 -0.96
N VAL A 53 3.08 -1.12 -0.33
CA VAL A 53 4.05 -1.98 0.36
C VAL A 53 3.38 -2.74 1.51
N MET A 54 2.60 -2.06 2.35
CA MET A 54 1.88 -2.71 3.45
C MET A 54 0.91 -3.79 2.96
N ILE A 55 0.19 -3.54 1.85
CA ILE A 55 -0.73 -4.53 1.27
C ILE A 55 0.04 -5.75 0.73
N ASP A 56 1.18 -5.54 0.07
CA ASP A 56 2.02 -6.63 -0.44
C ASP A 56 2.58 -7.49 0.72
N GLU A 57 2.99 -6.87 1.82
CA GLU A 57 3.45 -7.55 3.04
C GLU A 57 2.32 -8.37 3.68
N LEU A 58 1.15 -7.76 3.92
CA LEU A 58 -0.03 -8.45 4.46
C LEU A 58 -0.47 -9.62 3.59
N SER A 59 -0.44 -9.46 2.26
CA SER A 59 -0.76 -10.55 1.33
C SER A 59 0.23 -11.70 1.43
N SER A 60 1.52 -11.40 1.61
CA SER A 60 2.56 -12.41 1.75
C SER A 60 2.42 -13.21 3.06
N GLU A 61 2.13 -12.52 4.18
CA GLU A 61 1.86 -13.15 5.47
C GLU A 61 0.62 -14.05 5.41
N LEU A 62 -0.46 -13.57 4.79
CA LEU A 62 -1.68 -14.35 4.63
C LEU A 62 -1.43 -15.64 3.82
N HIS A 63 -0.65 -15.56 2.73
CA HIS A 63 -0.28 -16.75 1.96
C HIS A 63 0.55 -17.74 2.78
N ALA A 64 1.52 -17.25 3.58
CA ALA A 64 2.30 -18.10 4.47
C ALA A 64 1.42 -18.83 5.49
N LEU A 65 0.47 -18.12 6.10
CA LEU A 65 -0.48 -18.71 7.04
C LEU A 65 -1.37 -19.78 6.39
N ILE A 66 -1.85 -19.53 5.16
CA ILE A 66 -2.64 -20.52 4.40
C ILE A 66 -1.82 -21.80 4.16
N ILE A 67 -0.55 -21.67 3.79
CA ILE A 67 0.34 -22.82 3.59
C ILE A 67 0.55 -23.58 4.90
N GLU A 68 0.81 -22.87 6.00
CA GLU A 68 1.03 -23.48 7.31
C GLU A 68 -0.21 -24.27 7.78
N VAL A 69 -1.40 -23.65 7.67
CA VAL A 69 -2.66 -24.31 8.02
C VAL A 69 -2.90 -25.55 7.17
N ASN A 70 -2.65 -25.47 5.86
CA ASN A 70 -2.81 -26.63 4.97
C ASN A 70 -1.82 -27.74 5.29
N LEU A 71 -0.55 -27.41 5.58
CA LEU A 71 0.46 -28.38 5.98
C LEU A 71 0.09 -29.06 7.31
N HIS A 72 -0.40 -28.28 8.28
CA HIS A 72 -0.89 -28.82 9.55
C HIS A 72 -2.06 -29.77 9.33
N ARG A 73 -3.06 -29.38 8.53
CA ARG A 73 -4.20 -30.24 8.19
C ARG A 73 -3.77 -31.56 7.53
N SER A 74 -2.84 -31.51 6.58
CA SER A 74 -2.30 -32.72 5.94
C SER A 74 -1.61 -33.65 6.93
N ARG A 75 -0.81 -33.11 7.87
CA ARG A 75 -0.16 -33.92 8.91
C ARG A 75 -1.18 -34.62 9.82
N VAL A 76 -2.21 -33.90 10.26
CA VAL A 76 -3.26 -34.48 11.11
C VAL A 76 -3.99 -35.61 10.39
N ILE A 77 -4.38 -35.41 9.12
CA ILE A 77 -5.06 -36.45 8.32
C ILE A 77 -4.18 -37.69 8.19
N ASN A 78 -2.91 -37.52 7.81
CA ASN A 78 -2.00 -38.67 7.64
C ASN A 78 -1.82 -39.46 8.94
N SER A 79 -1.71 -38.76 10.08
CA SER A 79 -1.59 -39.42 11.39
C SER A 79 -2.84 -40.23 11.81
N GLN A 80 -4.01 -39.91 11.26
CA GLN A 80 -5.27 -40.63 11.53
C GLN A 80 -5.49 -41.82 10.60
N THR A 81 -4.84 -41.86 9.44
CA THR A 81 -4.94 -42.95 8.46
C THR A 81 -3.87 -44.02 8.63
N GLU A 82 -2.82 -43.76 9.41
CA GLU A 82 -1.72 -44.69 9.70
C GLU A 82 -1.97 -45.58 10.95
N THR A 83 -3.17 -45.53 11.54
CA THR A 83 -3.64 -46.42 12.62
C THR A 83 -4.59 -47.49 12.11
#